data_AF-M1AZN2-F1
#
_entry.id   AF-M1AZN2-F1
#
_cell.length_a   1.000
_cell.length_b   1.000
_cell.length_c   1.000
_cell.angle_alpha   90.00
_cell.angle_beta   90.00
_cell.angle_gamma   90.00
#
_symmetry.space_group_name_H-M   'P 1'
#
loop_
_entity.id
_entity.type
_entity.pdbx_description
1 polymer ?
#
loop_
_entity_poly.entity_id
_entity_poly.type
_entity_poly.pdbx_seq_one_letter_code
_entity_poly.pdbx_strand_id
1 'polypeptide(L)'
;MEIEDGGTLYKSKEKIFHTFSDFMLRITKFDELVEVGSRLLVGFQQGLEYLRRQPIEKNSELVERIIRDNESKRLSSYIEAGCLNAHDSVHNMSKLHTSHLGLQNHVNEAKVVVDELACLLKEAEAVVQSINCSLTQVGELNVDNSTNLLETCHDEAEASSVDPLEHEITDIAIMMAVVYSMVKSDYTMQVIIFFRWLKLS
;
A
#
# COMPACT_ATOMS: atom_id res chain seq x y z
N MET A 1 42.54 -13.17 -24.01
CA MET A 1 41.14 -13.64 -24.05
C MET A 1 40.33 -12.53 -23.41
N GLU A 2 39.58 -11.83 -24.25
CA GLU A 2 39.00 -10.52 -24.01
C GLU A 2 37.60 -10.61 -23.36
N ILE A 3 37.33 -9.67 -22.45
CA ILE A 3 36.04 -8.99 -22.18
C ILE A 3 34.83 -9.90 -21.93
N GLU A 4 34.64 -10.31 -20.67
CA GLU A 4 33.42 -11.00 -20.19
C GLU A 4 32.54 -10.10 -19.29
N ASP A 5 32.93 -8.84 -19.06
CA ASP A 5 32.30 -7.95 -18.07
C ASP A 5 30.97 -7.33 -18.57
N GLY A 6 30.93 -6.91 -19.85
CA GLY A 6 29.74 -6.27 -20.43
C GLY A 6 28.51 -7.19 -20.56
N GLY A 7 28.70 -8.51 -20.60
CA GLY A 7 27.59 -9.48 -20.68
C GLY A 7 26.84 -9.64 -19.35
N THR A 8 27.55 -9.52 -18.23
CA THR A 8 26.97 -9.68 -16.88
C THR A 8 26.14 -8.46 -16.49
N LEU A 9 26.62 -7.26 -16.84
CA LEU A 9 25.95 -6.00 -16.52
C LEU A 9 24.66 -5.80 -17.33
N TYR A 10 24.67 -6.16 -18.62
CA TYR A 10 23.48 -6.16 -19.47
C TYR A 10 22.41 -7.15 -18.98
N LYS A 11 22.81 -8.33 -18.49
CA LYS A 11 21.89 -9.30 -17.89
C LYS A 11 21.26 -8.79 -16.58
N SER A 12 22.05 -8.11 -15.74
CA SER A 12 21.54 -7.44 -14.54
C SER A 12 20.57 -6.31 -14.88
N LYS A 13 20.83 -5.56 -15.97
CA LYS A 13 19.93 -4.56 -16.54
C LYS A 13 18.58 -5.21 -16.89
N GLU A 14 18.56 -6.23 -17.74
CA GLU A 14 17.30 -6.88 -18.14
C GLU A 14 16.51 -7.41 -16.94
N LYS A 15 17.21 -7.98 -15.94
CA LYS A 15 16.58 -8.47 -14.72
C LYS A 15 15.93 -7.34 -13.91
N ILE A 16 16.62 -6.22 -13.69
CA ILE A 16 16.03 -5.10 -12.92
C ILE A 16 14.83 -4.49 -13.66
N PHE A 17 14.85 -4.40 -14.99
CA PHE A 17 13.70 -3.90 -15.75
C PHE A 17 12.49 -4.83 -15.66
N HIS A 18 12.70 -6.14 -15.71
CA HIS A 18 11.62 -7.10 -15.53
C HIS A 18 11.02 -7.01 -14.12
N THR A 19 11.86 -7.01 -13.09
CA THR A 19 11.43 -6.83 -11.70
C THR A 19 10.70 -5.51 -11.51
N PHE A 20 11.17 -4.42 -12.12
CA PHE A 20 10.51 -3.12 -12.08
C PHE A 20 9.14 -3.14 -12.77
N SER A 21 9.03 -3.79 -13.94
CA SER A 21 7.74 -3.94 -14.63
C SER A 21 6.72 -4.69 -13.77
N ASP A 22 7.12 -5.81 -13.16
CA ASP A 22 6.26 -6.57 -12.26
C ASP A 22 5.89 -5.76 -11.01
N PHE A 23 6.83 -4.97 -10.49
CA PHE A 23 6.58 -4.05 -9.39
C PHE A 23 5.51 -3.02 -9.75
N MET A 24 5.64 -2.36 -10.91
CA MET A 24 4.65 -1.39 -11.37
C MET A 24 3.27 -2.02 -11.59
N LEU A 25 3.21 -3.27 -12.07
CA LEU A 25 1.95 -4.00 -12.18
C LEU A 25 1.27 -4.21 -10.80
N ARG A 26 2.07 -4.49 -9.76
CA ARG A 26 1.57 -4.60 -8.38
C ARG A 26 1.15 -3.27 -7.78
N ILE A 27 1.82 -2.17 -8.14
CA ILE A 27 1.37 -0.82 -7.79
C ILE A 27 -0.01 -0.53 -8.39
N THR A 28 -0.21 -0.79 -9.68
CA THR A 28 -1.52 -0.60 -10.33
C THR A 28 -2.62 -1.41 -9.64
N LYS A 29 -2.34 -2.67 -9.28
CA LYS A 29 -3.28 -3.52 -8.54
C LYS A 29 -3.60 -2.93 -7.16
N PHE A 30 -2.62 -2.35 -6.47
CA PHE A 30 -2.85 -1.69 -5.18
C PHE A 30 -3.77 -0.47 -5.34
N ASP A 31 -3.55 0.36 -6.37
CA ASP A 31 -4.38 1.54 -6.65
C ASP A 31 -5.83 1.16 -6.96
N GLU A 32 -6.05 0.09 -7.74
CA GLU A 32 -7.40 -0.43 -8.01
C GLU A 32 -8.11 -0.87 -6.71
N LEU A 33 -7.38 -1.49 -5.78
CA LEU A 33 -7.94 -1.85 -4.47
C LEU A 33 -8.35 -0.61 -3.67
N VAL A 34 -7.61 0.50 -3.73
CA VAL A 34 -7.96 1.75 -3.01
C VAL A 34 -9.36 2.26 -3.39
N GLU A 35 -9.71 2.20 -4.68
CA GLU A 35 -11.06 2.59 -5.14
C GLU A 35 -12.14 1.66 -4.58
N VAL A 36 -11.89 0.35 -4.59
CA VAL A 36 -12.81 -0.66 -4.05
C VAL A 36 -13.02 -0.46 -2.56
N GLY A 37 -11.94 -0.28 -1.80
CA GLY A 37 -11.97 -0.02 -0.36
C GLY A 37 -12.76 1.25 -0.03
N SER A 38 -12.58 2.32 -0.80
CA SER A 38 -13.30 3.59 -0.61
C SER A 38 -14.81 3.42 -0.77
N ARG A 39 -15.25 2.71 -1.81
CA ARG A 39 -16.68 2.44 -2.05
C ARG A 39 -17.29 1.59 -0.93
N LEU A 40 -16.57 0.57 -0.46
CA LEU A 40 -17.02 -0.27 0.65
C LEU A 40 -17.14 0.53 1.96
N LEU A 41 -16.19 1.43 2.23
CA LEU A 41 -16.22 2.27 3.43
C LEU A 41 -17.43 3.21 3.42
N VAL A 42 -17.73 3.84 2.28
CA VAL A 42 -18.93 4.68 2.12
C VAL A 42 -20.21 3.87 2.38
N GLY A 43 -20.31 2.65 1.82
CA GLY A 43 -21.45 1.77 2.07
C GLY A 43 -21.60 1.38 3.54
N PHE A 44 -20.48 1.10 4.21
CA PHE A 44 -20.45 0.80 5.64
C PHE A 44 -20.90 2.00 6.49
N GLN A 45 -20.40 3.20 6.19
CA GLN A 45 -20.77 4.44 6.88
C GLN A 45 -22.26 4.74 6.74
N GLN A 46 -22.80 4.68 5.52
CA GLN A 46 -24.22 4.90 5.27
C GLN A 46 -25.11 3.91 6.02
N GLY A 47 -24.71 2.62 6.04
CA GLY A 47 -25.42 1.59 6.80
C GLY A 47 -25.40 1.85 8.31
N LEU A 48 -24.26 2.24 8.86
CA LEU A 48 -24.12 2.60 10.28
C LEU A 48 -24.92 3.84 10.66
N GLU A 49 -24.84 4.91 9.87
CA GLU A 49 -25.56 6.17 10.14
C GLU A 49 -27.08 5.95 10.16
N TYR A 50 -27.59 5.12 9.27
CA TYR A 50 -29.00 4.75 9.28
C TYR A 50 -29.40 4.04 10.58
N LEU A 51 -28.61 3.06 11.03
CA LEU A 51 -28.91 2.28 12.23
C LEU A 51 -28.69 3.06 13.53
N ARG A 52 -27.78 4.05 13.52
CA ARG A 52 -27.50 4.94 14.65
C ARG A 52 -28.48 6.10 14.78
N ARG A 53 -29.44 6.23 13.86
CA ARG A 53 -30.40 7.33 13.86
C ARG A 53 -31.13 7.36 15.21
N GLN A 54 -31.01 8.48 15.93
CA GLN A 54 -31.57 8.58 17.26
C GLN A 54 -33.10 8.55 17.23
N PRO A 55 -33.74 7.94 18.23
CA PRO A 55 -35.18 8.04 18.43
C PRO A 55 -35.63 9.50 18.50
N ILE A 56 -36.89 9.79 18.15
CA ILE A 56 -37.44 11.14 18.30
C ILE A 56 -37.39 11.54 19.78
N GLU A 57 -36.60 12.55 20.07
CA GLU A 57 -36.54 13.17 21.39
C GLU A 57 -37.84 13.94 21.67
N LYS A 58 -38.56 13.55 22.73
CA LYS A 58 -39.84 14.18 23.13
C LYS A 58 -39.63 15.42 24.02
N ASN A 59 -38.48 16.08 23.91
CA ASN A 59 -38.06 17.15 24.82
C ASN A 59 -38.78 18.48 24.52
N SER A 60 -39.49 18.54 23.39
CA SER A 60 -40.21 19.71 22.91
C SER A 60 -41.71 19.51 23.02
N GLU A 61 -42.40 20.46 23.66
CA GLU A 61 -43.86 20.46 23.74
C GLU A 61 -44.54 20.43 22.37
N LEU A 62 -43.90 21.00 21.33
CA LEU A 62 -44.43 20.99 19.98
C LEU A 62 -44.38 19.56 19.39
N VAL A 63 -43.26 18.86 19.56
CA VAL A 63 -43.09 17.48 19.08
C VAL A 63 -44.07 16.56 19.80
N GLU A 64 -44.22 16.74 21.12
CA GLU A 64 -45.17 15.97 21.91
C GLU A 64 -46.64 16.23 21.49
N ARG A 65 -47.01 17.51 21.27
CA ARG A 65 -48.33 17.88 20.71
C ARG A 65 -48.58 17.19 19.37
N ILE A 66 -47.64 17.28 18.43
CA ILE A 66 -47.78 16.68 17.09
C ILE A 66 -47.96 15.16 17.17
N ILE A 67 -47.15 14.47 17.99
CA ILE A 67 -47.25 13.01 18.16
C ILE A 67 -48.63 12.63 18.72
N ARG A 68 -49.10 13.35 19.74
CA ARG A 68 -50.40 13.08 20.38
C ARG A 68 -51.57 13.35 19.43
N ASP A 69 -51.54 14.45 18.70
CA ASP A 69 -52.62 14.84 17.78
C ASP A 69 -52.73 13.89 16.57
N ASN A 70 -51.67 13.13 16.27
CA ASN A 70 -51.60 12.15 15.18
C ASN A 70 -51.49 10.69 15.68
N GLU A 71 -51.85 10.44 16.94
CA GLU A 71 -51.67 9.13 17.56
C GLU A 71 -52.40 8.02 16.77
N SER A 72 -51.64 7.00 16.39
CA SER A 72 -52.17 5.80 15.75
C SER A 72 -51.31 4.61 16.13
N LYS A 73 -51.88 3.39 16.11
CA LYS A 73 -51.11 2.15 16.37
C LYS A 73 -49.85 2.09 15.50
N ARG A 74 -49.93 2.51 14.24
CA ARG A 74 -48.80 2.54 13.31
C ARG A 74 -47.71 3.52 13.75
N LEU A 75 -48.09 4.74 14.14
CA LEU A 75 -47.13 5.75 14.59
C LEU A 75 -46.47 5.32 15.91
N SER A 76 -47.24 4.80 16.86
CA SER A 76 -46.71 4.32 18.14
C SER A 76 -45.71 3.18 17.95
N SER A 77 -46.03 2.16 17.15
CA SER A 77 -45.08 1.07 16.85
C SER A 77 -43.84 1.54 16.10
N TYR A 78 -43.95 2.54 15.22
CA TYR A 78 -42.79 3.12 14.52
C TYR A 78 -41.87 3.88 15.48
N ILE A 79 -42.44 4.66 16.41
CA ILE A 79 -41.67 5.38 17.44
C ILE A 79 -41.01 4.38 18.41
N GLU A 80 -41.74 3.35 18.85
CA GLU A 80 -41.22 2.25 19.69
C GLU A 80 -40.06 1.51 18.99
N ALA A 81 -40.13 1.35 17.67
CA ALA A 81 -39.06 0.77 16.85
C ALA A 81 -37.87 1.75 16.59
N GLY A 82 -37.82 2.89 17.28
CA GLY A 82 -36.74 3.87 17.12
C GLY A 82 -36.83 4.70 15.85
N CYS A 83 -38.01 4.83 15.25
CA CYS A 83 -38.25 5.53 14.00
C CYS A 83 -37.47 4.91 12.81
N LEU A 84 -37.27 3.59 12.85
CA LEU A 84 -36.66 2.81 11.78
C LEU A 84 -37.72 1.95 11.09
N ASN A 85 -37.73 1.99 9.76
CA ASN A 85 -38.56 1.07 8.97
C ASN A 85 -37.89 -0.32 8.96
N ALA A 86 -38.62 -1.37 9.34
CA ALA A 86 -38.09 -2.74 9.42
C ALA A 86 -37.48 -3.24 8.11
N HIS A 87 -38.10 -2.93 6.96
CA HIS A 87 -37.57 -3.31 5.65
C HIS A 87 -36.21 -2.64 5.39
N ASP A 88 -36.15 -1.33 5.64
CA ASP A 88 -34.94 -0.54 5.43
C ASP A 88 -33.85 -0.92 6.45
N SER A 89 -34.22 -1.27 7.68
CA SER A 89 -33.29 -1.80 8.69
C SER A 89 -32.65 -3.10 8.23
N VAL A 90 -33.42 -4.05 7.71
CA VAL A 90 -32.88 -5.31 7.18
C VAL A 90 -31.97 -5.05 5.98
N HIS A 91 -32.37 -4.16 5.06
CA HIS A 91 -31.55 -3.80 3.91
C HIS A 91 -30.24 -3.12 4.30
N ASN A 92 -30.28 -2.15 5.23
CA ASN A 92 -29.09 -1.46 5.71
C ASN A 92 -28.18 -2.40 6.52
N MET A 93 -28.74 -3.32 7.30
CA MET A 93 -27.97 -4.36 7.99
C MET A 93 -27.26 -5.29 7.00
N SER A 94 -27.95 -5.70 5.94
CA SER A 94 -27.36 -6.51 4.87
C SER A 94 -26.20 -5.77 4.18
N LYS A 95 -26.41 -4.50 3.80
CA LYS A 95 -25.35 -3.64 3.25
C LYS A 95 -24.17 -3.49 4.20
N LEU A 96 -24.42 -3.30 5.49
CA LEU A 96 -23.38 -3.18 6.50
C LEU A 96 -22.55 -4.47 6.57
N HIS A 97 -23.21 -5.63 6.59
CA HIS A 97 -22.55 -6.93 6.61
C HIS A 97 -21.72 -7.17 5.35
N THR A 98 -22.27 -6.93 4.15
CA THR A 98 -21.53 -7.05 2.89
C THR A 98 -20.33 -6.11 2.85
N SER A 99 -20.50 -4.86 3.30
CA SER A 99 -19.41 -3.88 3.34
C SER A 99 -18.32 -4.29 4.33
N HIS A 100 -18.69 -4.79 5.51
CA HIS A 100 -17.76 -5.30 6.50
C HIS A 100 -16.91 -6.46 5.96
N LEU A 101 -17.55 -7.47 5.37
CA LEU A 101 -16.85 -8.60 4.76
C LEU A 101 -15.95 -8.14 3.61
N GLY A 102 -16.46 -7.25 2.75
CA GLY A 102 -15.68 -6.67 1.66
C GLY A 102 -14.45 -5.90 2.16
N LEU A 103 -14.57 -5.13 3.23
CA LEU A 103 -13.45 -4.39 3.83
C LEU A 103 -12.40 -5.34 4.43
N GLN A 104 -12.83 -6.43 5.07
CA GLN A 104 -11.90 -7.46 5.55
C GLN A 104 -11.12 -8.10 4.40
N ASN A 105 -11.81 -8.44 3.31
CA ASN A 105 -11.17 -8.98 2.12
C ASN A 105 -10.21 -7.96 1.49
N HIS A 106 -10.62 -6.70 1.35
CA HIS A 106 -9.77 -5.60 0.87
C HIS A 106 -8.47 -5.49 1.66
N VAL A 107 -8.53 -5.49 2.99
CA VAL A 107 -7.32 -5.43 3.84
C VAL A 107 -6.41 -6.63 3.60
N ASN A 108 -6.98 -7.83 3.47
CA ASN A 108 -6.20 -9.04 3.20
C ASN A 108 -5.55 -9.02 1.81
N GLU A 109 -6.29 -8.59 0.77
CA GLU A 109 -5.77 -8.48 -0.59
C GLU A 109 -4.69 -7.41 -0.69
N ALA A 110 -4.89 -6.25 -0.09
CA ALA A 110 -3.89 -5.19 -0.02
C ALA A 110 -2.61 -5.67 0.68
N LYS A 111 -2.75 -6.45 1.77
CA LYS A 111 -1.60 -7.06 2.46
C LYS A 111 -0.80 -7.98 1.52
N VAL A 112 -1.48 -8.84 0.76
CA VAL A 112 -0.81 -9.74 -0.20
C VAL A 112 -0.01 -8.93 -1.21
N VAL A 113 -0.58 -7.86 -1.76
CA VAL A 113 0.12 -6.98 -2.71
C VAL A 113 1.34 -6.30 -2.08
N VAL A 114 1.22 -5.80 -0.84
CA VAL A 114 2.34 -5.21 -0.10
C VAL A 114 3.45 -6.22 0.17
N ASP A 115 3.10 -7.46 0.51
CA ASP A 115 4.06 -8.55 0.72
C ASP A 115 4.77 -8.93 -0.60
N GLU A 116 4.04 -8.98 -1.73
CA GLU A 116 4.61 -9.20 -3.06
C GLU A 116 5.57 -8.09 -3.47
N LEU A 117 5.21 -6.81 -3.25
CA LEU A 117 6.09 -5.66 -3.49
C LEU A 117 7.37 -5.75 -2.65
N ALA A 118 7.28 -6.20 -1.40
CA ALA A 118 8.45 -6.39 -0.54
C ALA A 118 9.38 -7.50 -1.06
N CYS A 119 8.83 -8.56 -1.68
CA CYS A 119 9.63 -9.60 -2.32
C CYS A 119 10.37 -9.06 -3.56
N LEU A 120 9.67 -8.33 -4.43
CA LEU A 120 10.28 -7.71 -5.62
C LEU A 120 11.38 -6.70 -5.25
N LEU A 121 11.21 -5.96 -4.14
CA LEU A 121 12.24 -5.06 -3.64
C LEU A 121 13.52 -5.82 -3.20
N LYS A 122 13.38 -6.98 -2.57
CA LYS A 122 14.52 -7.83 -2.22
C LYS A 122 15.22 -8.39 -3.45
N GLU A 123 14.48 -8.70 -4.51
CA GLU A 123 15.05 -9.13 -5.78
C GLU A 123 15.87 -8.01 -6.43
N ALA A 124 15.35 -6.79 -6.43
CA ALA A 124 16.07 -5.60 -6.90
C ALA A 124 17.35 -5.35 -6.08
N GLU A 125 17.27 -5.44 -4.75
CA GLU A 125 18.43 -5.33 -3.86
C GLU A 125 19.51 -6.38 -4.18
N ALA A 126 19.11 -7.64 -4.42
CA ALA A 126 20.03 -8.70 -4.80
C ALA A 126 20.73 -8.43 -6.15
N VAL A 127 20.04 -7.79 -7.11
CA VAL A 127 20.65 -7.37 -8.38
C VAL A 127 21.70 -6.29 -8.15
N VAL A 128 21.39 -5.26 -7.37
CA VAL A 128 22.34 -4.17 -7.03
C VAL A 128 23.56 -4.73 -6.29
N GLN A 129 23.36 -5.62 -5.31
CA GLN A 129 24.45 -6.26 -4.58
C GLN A 129 25.34 -7.12 -5.48
N SER A 130 24.76 -7.83 -6.45
CA SER A 130 25.53 -8.64 -7.40
C SER A 130 26.49 -7.78 -8.22
N ILE A 131 26.06 -6.59 -8.65
CA ILE A 131 26.90 -5.64 -9.41
C ILE A 131 28.05 -5.13 -8.53
N ASN A 132 27.73 -4.66 -7.33
CA ASN A 132 28.72 -4.14 -6.40
C ASN A 132 29.78 -5.18 -6.01
N CYS A 133 29.40 -6.44 -5.85
CA CYS A 133 30.32 -7.54 -5.53
C CYS A 133 31.23 -7.91 -6.72
N SER A 134 30.70 -7.92 -7.95
CA SER A 134 31.49 -8.15 -9.16
C SER A 134 32.60 -7.10 -9.33
N LEU A 135 32.31 -5.84 -9.00
CA LEU A 135 33.27 -4.74 -9.04
C LEU A 135 34.44 -4.94 -8.06
N THR A 136 34.17 -5.36 -6.83
CA THR A 136 35.22 -5.63 -5.83
C THR A 136 36.16 -6.77 -6.22
N GLN A 137 35.67 -7.81 -6.92
CA GLN A 137 36.51 -8.92 -7.39
C GLN A 137 37.40 -8.52 -8.57
N VAL A 138 36.95 -7.62 -9.44
CA VAL A 138 37.75 -7.07 -10.54
C VAL A 138 38.85 -6.14 -10.02
N GLY A 139 38.61 -5.41 -8.92
CA GLY A 139 39.61 -4.56 -8.26
C GLY A 139 40.75 -5.32 -7.56
N GLU A 140 40.51 -6.51 -7.03
CA GLU A 140 41.52 -7.30 -6.30
C GLU A 140 42.45 -8.13 -7.20
N LEU A 141 42.05 -8.42 -8.45
CA LEU A 141 42.85 -9.21 -9.40
C LEU A 141 43.97 -8.43 -10.11
N ASN A 142 44.06 -7.11 -9.92
CA ASN A 142 45.05 -6.24 -10.57
C ASN A 142 46.25 -5.84 -9.69
N VAL A 143 46.42 -6.44 -8.51
CA VAL A 143 47.66 -6.27 -7.73
C VAL A 143 48.68 -7.32 -8.19
N ASP A 144 49.26 -7.10 -9.37
CA ASP A 144 50.44 -7.85 -9.81
C ASP A 144 51.60 -7.58 -8.85
N ASN A 145 52.14 -8.67 -8.34
CA ASN A 145 53.18 -8.74 -7.36
C ASN A 145 54.53 -8.42 -8.02
N SER A 146 54.88 -7.12 -8.12
CA SER A 146 56.25 -6.70 -8.36
C SER A 146 56.68 -5.60 -7.37
N THR A 147 57.24 -6.05 -6.25
CA THR A 147 58.09 -5.24 -5.38
C THR A 147 59.23 -4.60 -6.16
N ASN A 148 59.27 -3.27 -6.28
CA ASN A 148 60.25 -2.40 -5.60
C ASN A 148 60.27 -0.93 -6.11
N LEU A 149 60.54 -0.04 -5.14
CA LEU A 149 61.02 1.36 -5.20
C LEU A 149 60.02 2.53 -5.41
N LEU A 150 59.66 3.13 -4.26
CA LEU A 150 59.68 4.57 -3.92
C LEU A 150 59.85 5.59 -5.08
N GLU A 151 58.90 6.52 -5.25
CA GLU A 151 59.00 7.96 -4.90
C GLU A 151 57.87 8.80 -5.57
N THR A 152 57.11 9.52 -4.73
CA THR A 152 56.33 10.76 -4.90
C THR A 152 55.84 11.23 -6.28
N CYS A 153 54.52 11.48 -6.44
CA CYS A 153 53.96 12.77 -6.92
C CYS A 153 52.44 12.90 -6.73
N HIS A 154 52.02 14.16 -6.62
CA HIS A 154 50.72 14.76 -6.27
C HIS A 154 49.48 14.32 -7.06
N ASP A 155 48.33 14.45 -6.37
CA ASP A 155 46.96 14.78 -6.81
C ASP A 155 46.54 14.43 -8.23
N GLU A 156 45.62 13.47 -8.34
CA GLU A 156 44.38 13.66 -9.09
C GLU A 156 43.28 12.81 -8.43
N ALA A 157 42.14 13.43 -8.18
CA ALA A 157 40.96 12.75 -7.68
C ALA A 157 40.58 11.65 -8.68
N GLU A 158 40.81 10.39 -8.31
CA GLU A 158 40.20 9.26 -8.99
C GLU A 158 38.69 9.37 -8.80
N ALA A 159 38.04 10.11 -9.71
CA ALA A 159 36.65 9.92 -9.99
C ALA A 159 36.52 8.49 -10.52
N SER A 160 36.25 7.56 -9.60
CA SER A 160 35.80 6.21 -9.91
C SER A 160 34.72 6.33 -10.99
N SER A 161 35.06 5.96 -12.23
CA SER A 161 34.12 6.05 -13.35
C SER A 161 33.16 4.87 -13.24
N VAL A 162 32.19 4.99 -12.34
CA VAL A 162 31.04 4.09 -12.26
C VAL A 162 30.37 4.06 -13.64
N ASP A 163 30.15 2.86 -14.19
CA ASP A 163 29.57 2.71 -15.52
C ASP A 163 28.15 3.32 -15.52
N PRO A 164 27.76 4.16 -16.52
CA PRO A 164 26.45 4.81 -16.53
C PRO A 164 25.27 3.84 -16.39
N LEU A 165 25.47 2.57 -16.77
CA LEU A 165 24.46 1.53 -16.66
C LEU A 165 24.28 1.00 -15.23
N GLU A 166 25.31 1.03 -14.40
CA GLU A 166 25.21 0.68 -12.97
C GLU A 166 24.41 1.72 -12.20
N HIS A 167 24.57 3.00 -12.57
CA HIS A 167 23.81 4.08 -11.97
C HIS A 167 22.31 3.94 -12.28
N GLU A 168 21.95 3.61 -13.53
CA GLU A 168 20.58 3.37 -13.94
C GLU A 168 19.92 2.22 -13.15
N ILE A 169 20.63 1.10 -12.95
CA ILE A 169 20.12 -0.04 -12.17
C ILE A 169 19.89 0.35 -10.70
N THR A 170 20.82 1.10 -10.13
CA THR A 170 20.73 1.58 -8.75
C THR A 170 19.58 2.58 -8.58
N ASP A 171 19.40 3.50 -9.52
CA ASP A 171 18.32 4.49 -9.51
C ASP A 171 16.94 3.83 -9.57
N ILE A 172 16.77 2.80 -10.40
CA ILE A 172 15.53 2.01 -10.47
C ILE A 172 15.25 1.35 -9.12
N ALA A 173 16.25 0.72 -8.50
CA ALA A 173 16.09 0.08 -7.19
C ALA A 173 15.74 1.09 -6.09
N ILE A 174 16.37 2.27 -6.09
CA ILE A 174 16.04 3.37 -5.17
C ILE A 174 14.60 3.83 -5.38
N MET A 175 14.17 4.02 -6.64
CA MET A 175 12.79 4.39 -6.96
C MET A 175 11.79 3.37 -6.42
N MET A 176 12.03 2.08 -6.64
CA MET A 176 11.21 1.01 -6.08
C MET A 176 11.14 1.07 -4.55
N ALA A 177 12.27 1.31 -3.87
CA ALA A 177 12.32 1.40 -2.41
C ALA A 177 11.49 2.58 -1.86
N VAL A 178 11.57 3.73 -2.53
CA VAL A 178 10.79 4.93 -2.17
C VAL A 178 9.29 4.67 -2.36
N VAL A 179 8.89 4.18 -3.54
CA VAL A 179 7.49 3.89 -3.85
C VAL A 179 6.93 2.83 -2.90
N TYR A 180 7.67 1.75 -2.63
CA TYR A 180 7.27 0.73 -1.66
C TYR A 180 7.03 1.33 -0.27
N SER A 181 7.92 2.22 0.18
CA SER A 181 7.79 2.88 1.49
C SER A 181 6.51 3.72 1.57
N MET A 182 6.16 4.41 0.49
CA MET A 182 4.91 5.17 0.38
C MET A 182 3.69 4.24 0.48
N VAL A 183 3.64 3.20 -0.35
CA VAL A 183 2.52 2.23 -0.38
C VAL A 183 2.36 1.51 0.97
N LYS A 184 3.47 1.13 1.60
CA LYS A 184 3.45 0.48 2.92
C LYS A 184 2.88 1.40 4.00
N SER A 185 3.24 2.68 3.96
CA SER A 185 2.68 3.69 4.87
C SER A 185 1.17 3.83 4.68
N ASP A 186 0.71 3.93 3.44
CA ASP A 186 -0.70 4.04 3.09
C ASP A 186 -1.50 2.80 3.52
N TYR A 187 -0.99 1.60 3.25
CA TYR A 187 -1.58 0.36 3.73
C TYR A 187 -1.70 0.35 5.26
N THR A 188 -0.64 0.75 5.98
CA THR A 188 -0.64 0.79 7.45
C THR A 188 -1.71 1.76 7.96
N MET A 189 -1.84 2.92 7.32
CA MET A 189 -2.88 3.90 7.64
C MET A 189 -4.28 3.33 7.41
N GLN A 190 -4.52 2.66 6.28
CA GLN A 190 -5.80 2.01 5.97
C GLN A 190 -6.17 0.95 7.02
N VAL A 191 -5.21 0.12 7.43
CA VAL A 191 -5.41 -0.90 8.49
C VAL A 191 -5.80 -0.25 9.81
N ILE A 192 -5.12 0.82 10.21
CA ILE A 192 -5.43 1.54 11.46
C ILE A 192 -6.83 2.14 11.39
N ILE A 193 -7.20 2.79 10.28
CA ILE A 193 -8.54 3.35 10.08
C ILE A 193 -9.57 2.22 10.23
N PHE A 194 -9.40 1.10 9.53
CA PHE A 194 -10.32 -0.03 9.60
C PHE A 194 -10.50 -0.55 11.04
N PHE A 195 -9.41 -0.82 11.77
CA PHE A 195 -9.49 -1.31 13.15
C PHE A 195 -10.07 -0.29 14.12
N ARG A 196 -9.80 1.00 13.92
CA ARG A 196 -10.37 2.06 14.74
C ARG A 196 -11.88 2.18 14.52
N TRP A 197 -12.34 2.03 13.28
CA TRP A 197 -13.77 1.97 12.96
C TRP A 197 -14.43 0.74 13.57
N LEU A 198 -13.82 -0.44 13.50
CA LEU A 198 -14.34 -1.67 14.09
C LEU A 198 -14.52 -1.59 15.61
N LYS A 199 -13.62 -0.88 16.32
CA LYS A 199 -13.72 -0.67 17.77
C LYS A 199 -14.76 0.38 18.17
N LEU A 200 -15.13 1.27 17.26
CA LEU A 200 -16.09 2.35 17.51
C LEU A 200 -17.50 2.02 17.01
N SER A 201 -17.66 0.96 16.20
CA SER A 201 -18.93 0.38 15.76
C SER A 201 -19.50 -0.58 16.78
#